data_AF-A0A6A3V680-F1
#
_entry.id   AF-A0A6A3V680-F1
#
_cell.length_a   1.000
_cell.length_b   1.000
_cell.length_c   1.000
_cell.angle_alpha   90.00
_cell.angle_beta   90.00
_cell.angle_gamma   90.00
#
_symmetry.space_group_name_H-M   'P 1'
#
loop_
_entity.id
_entity.type
_entity.pdbx_description
1 polymer ?
#
loop_
_entity_poly.entity_id
_entity_poly.type
_entity_poly.pdbx_seq_one_letter_code
_entity_poly.pdbx_strand_id
1 'polypeptide(L)'
;MPDVHISIRGSKEARTVKLWRQTHGNAFVKSESPDVGMALWERGHWVPNAVVEAAIAALARIHGENSALVKAVRRAWAIYYRDRGRRADNLRNRFMQFWQWCVVNEVGVREVPAEYMFEPTMLAYTFEVLPWVPTTADWCKEVEAVD
;
A
#
# COMPACT_ATOMS: atom_id res chain seq x y z
N MET A 1 -5.31 20.79 -10.29
CA MET A 1 -6.04 21.58 -9.28
C MET A 1 -5.06 22.03 -8.20
N PRO A 2 -5.03 23.31 -7.80
CA PRO A 2 -4.00 23.87 -6.94
C PRO A 2 -4.08 23.32 -5.50
N ASP A 3 -3.00 23.50 -4.74
CA ASP A 3 -2.70 23.04 -3.39
C ASP A 3 -3.66 23.55 -2.29
N VAL A 4 -4.95 23.28 -2.44
CA VAL A 4 -6.00 23.70 -1.52
C VAL A 4 -6.53 22.48 -0.78
N HIS A 5 -6.72 22.65 0.53
CA HIS A 5 -7.35 21.65 1.39
C HIS A 5 -8.76 21.31 0.88
N ILE A 6 -9.03 20.02 0.71
CA ILE A 6 -10.38 19.54 0.38
C ILE A 6 -11.02 18.94 1.64
N SER A 7 -12.16 19.50 2.04
CA SER A 7 -12.98 18.98 3.14
C SER A 7 -13.60 17.63 2.80
N ILE A 8 -13.72 16.74 3.79
CA ILE A 8 -14.47 15.48 3.66
C ILE A 8 -15.99 15.72 3.48
N ARG A 9 -16.46 16.94 3.78
CA ARG A 9 -17.85 17.38 3.56
C ARG A 9 -18.04 18.15 2.25
N GLY A 10 -16.99 18.25 1.42
CA GLY A 10 -17.05 18.90 0.11
C GLY A 10 -17.93 18.13 -0.89
N SER A 11 -18.12 18.66 -2.10
CA SER A 11 -18.88 17.98 -3.15
C SER A 11 -18.27 16.62 -3.51
N LYS A 12 -19.04 15.77 -4.20
CA LYS A 12 -18.59 14.44 -4.66
C LYS A 12 -17.35 14.55 -5.55
N GLU A 13 -17.31 15.54 -6.44
CA GLU A 13 -16.18 15.85 -7.32
C GLU A 13 -14.94 16.22 -6.50
N ALA A 14 -15.10 17.11 -5.51
CA ALA A 14 -14.00 17.51 -4.65
C ALA A 14 -13.44 16.32 -3.86
N ARG A 15 -14.30 15.49 -3.26
CA ARG A 15 -13.89 14.26 -2.54
C ARG A 15 -13.18 13.26 -3.47
N THR A 16 -13.57 13.17 -4.74
CA THR A 16 -12.91 12.34 -5.74
C THR A 16 -11.50 12.86 -6.07
N VAL A 17 -11.34 14.17 -6.26
CA VAL A 17 -10.01 14.79 -6.45
C VAL A 17 -9.11 14.57 -5.23
N LYS A 18 -9.66 14.69 -4.02
CA LYS A 18 -8.95 14.38 -2.78
C LYS A 18 -8.44 12.95 -2.74
N LEU A 19 -9.30 11.98 -3.06
CA LEU A 19 -8.91 10.56 -3.15
C LEU A 19 -7.78 10.35 -4.17
N TRP A 20 -7.92 10.92 -5.37
CA TRP A 20 -6.89 10.83 -6.40
C TRP A 20 -5.54 11.36 -5.91
N ARG A 21 -5.51 12.52 -5.24
CA ARG A 21 -4.28 13.08 -4.64
C ARG A 21 -3.65 12.15 -3.61
N GLN A 22 -4.46 11.64 -2.69
CA GLN A 22 -3.98 10.77 -1.62
C GLN A 22 -3.43 9.44 -2.14
N THR A 23 -3.96 8.93 -3.24
CA THR A 23 -3.52 7.67 -3.87
C THR A 23 -2.28 7.86 -4.75
N HIS A 24 -2.07 9.04 -5.32
CA HIS A 24 -0.96 9.33 -6.24
C HIS A 24 0.21 10.09 -5.59
N GLY A 25 0.28 10.12 -4.25
CA GLY A 25 1.36 10.79 -3.53
C GLY A 25 1.32 12.33 -3.58
N ASN A 26 0.25 12.91 -4.15
CA ASN A 26 0.04 14.35 -4.27
C ASN A 26 -0.80 14.91 -3.11
N ALA A 27 -0.74 14.25 -1.95
CA ALA A 27 -1.54 14.60 -0.79
C ALA A 27 -1.10 15.96 -0.23
N PHE A 28 -2.06 16.85 0.04
CA PHE A 28 -1.78 18.12 0.70
C PHE A 28 -1.49 17.89 2.21
N VAL A 29 -0.19 17.77 2.52
CA VAL A 29 0.39 17.26 3.79
C VAL A 29 -0.25 17.79 5.08
N LYS A 30 -0.75 19.03 5.10
CA LYS A 30 -1.41 19.60 6.30
C LYS A 30 -2.78 18.98 6.62
N SER A 31 -3.39 18.28 5.68
CA SER A 31 -4.80 17.89 5.80
C SER A 31 -5.21 16.59 5.11
N GLU A 32 -4.30 16.05 4.31
CA GLU A 32 -4.45 14.82 3.55
C GLU A 32 -3.28 13.92 3.93
N SER A 33 -3.59 12.71 4.41
CA SER A 33 -2.54 11.74 4.69
C SER A 33 -2.01 11.15 3.37
N PRO A 34 -0.68 11.16 3.16
CA PRO A 34 -0.04 10.46 2.05
C PRO A 34 0.02 8.94 2.26
N ASP A 35 -0.37 8.45 3.45
CA ASP A 35 -0.31 7.02 3.81
C ASP A 35 -1.11 6.15 2.85
N VAL A 36 -2.18 6.68 2.25
CA VAL A 36 -3.05 5.92 1.34
C VAL A 36 -2.29 5.51 0.07
N GLY A 37 -1.60 6.44 -0.57
CA GLY A 37 -0.79 6.17 -1.76
C GLY A 37 0.41 5.28 -1.43
N MET A 38 1.09 5.54 -0.31
CA MET A 38 2.18 4.68 0.15
C MET A 38 1.69 3.24 0.44
N ALA A 39 0.56 3.08 1.12
CA ALA A 39 -0.02 1.76 1.40
C ALA A 39 -0.41 1.01 0.12
N LEU A 40 -0.90 1.71 -0.89
CA LEU A 40 -1.20 1.13 -2.20
C LEU A 40 0.07 0.67 -2.92
N TRP A 41 1.10 1.51 -2.94
CA TRP A 41 2.40 1.16 -3.49
C TRP A 41 3.00 -0.06 -2.79
N GLU A 42 2.99 -0.08 -1.45
CA GLU A 42 3.48 -1.20 -0.62
C GLU A 42 2.68 -2.50 -0.77
N ARG A 43 1.43 -2.41 -1.22
CA ARG A 43 0.62 -3.58 -1.56
C ARG A 43 1.03 -4.18 -2.91
N GLY A 44 1.38 -3.35 -3.88
CA GLY A 44 1.83 -3.78 -5.20
C GLY A 44 3.29 -4.24 -5.27
N HIS A 45 4.14 -3.76 -4.35
CA HIS A 45 5.59 -4.00 -4.37
C HIS A 45 6.07 -4.75 -3.12
N TRP A 46 5.23 -5.65 -2.59
CA TRP A 46 5.50 -6.28 -1.31
C TRP A 46 6.60 -7.34 -1.38
N VAL A 47 7.62 -7.19 -0.52
CA VAL A 47 8.61 -8.23 -0.26
C VAL A 47 8.14 -9.11 0.90
N PRO A 48 8.08 -10.44 0.77
CA PRO A 48 7.67 -11.31 1.87
C PRO A 48 8.55 -11.12 3.12
N ASN A 49 7.92 -11.05 4.31
CA ASN A 49 8.64 -10.94 5.59
C ASN A 49 9.75 -11.99 5.74
N ALA A 50 9.46 -13.23 5.36
CA ALA A 50 10.41 -14.33 5.45
C ALA A 50 11.70 -14.07 4.66
N VAL A 51 11.60 -13.40 3.51
CA VAL A 51 12.76 -13.03 2.68
C VAL A 51 13.60 -11.98 3.38
N VAL A 52 12.98 -10.97 3.98
CA VAL A 52 13.68 -9.92 4.73
C VAL A 52 14.36 -10.50 5.97
N GLU A 53 13.67 -11.34 6.74
CA GLU A 53 14.23 -12.00 7.92
C GLU A 53 15.41 -12.92 7.56
N ALA A 54 15.29 -13.66 6.45
CA ALA A 54 16.38 -14.50 5.95
C ALA A 54 17.60 -13.67 5.53
N ALA A 55 17.40 -12.52 4.88
CA ALA A 55 18.47 -11.59 4.52
C ALA A 55 19.17 -11.00 5.77
N ILE A 56 18.39 -10.64 6.80
CA ILE A 56 18.93 -10.18 8.09
C ILE A 56 19.73 -11.30 8.77
N ALA A 57 19.25 -12.54 8.73
CA ALA A 57 19.98 -13.69 9.28
C ALA A 57 21.29 -13.97 8.52
N ALA A 58 21.30 -13.79 7.19
CA ALA A 58 22.54 -13.88 6.40
C ALA A 58 23.54 -12.79 6.78
N LEU A 59 23.09 -11.53 6.94
CA LEU A 59 23.92 -10.43 7.44
C LEU A 59 24.49 -10.73 8.84
N ALA A 60 23.67 -11.31 9.72
CA ALA A 60 24.08 -11.70 11.06
C ALA A 60 25.16 -12.79 11.06
N ARG A 61 25.14 -13.73 10.11
CA ARG A 61 26.21 -14.73 9.94
C ARG A 61 27.54 -14.11 9.51
N ILE A 62 27.51 -13.05 8.70
CA ILE A 62 28.72 -12.39 8.17
C ILE A 62 29.33 -11.43 9.21
N HIS A 63 28.49 -10.59 9.82
CA HIS A 63 28.96 -9.50 10.69
C HIS A 63 28.85 -9.82 12.18
N GLY A 64 28.18 -10.92 12.53
CA GLY A 64 27.85 -11.27 13.91
C GLY A 64 26.56 -10.63 14.39
N GLU A 65 25.80 -11.40 15.17
CA GLU A 65 24.52 -11.02 15.80
C GLU A 65 24.58 -9.69 16.58
N ASN A 66 25.73 -9.41 17.19
CA ASN A 66 25.93 -8.25 18.04
C ASN A 66 26.46 -7.00 17.32
N SER A 67 26.74 -7.09 16.02
CA SER A 67 27.24 -5.96 15.25
C SER A 67 26.26 -4.79 15.23
N ALA A 68 26.79 -3.57 15.23
CA ALA A 68 25.99 -2.35 15.15
C ALA A 68 25.12 -2.32 13.88
N LEU A 69 25.64 -2.83 12.75
CA LEU A 69 24.92 -2.93 11.49
C LEU A 69 23.68 -3.80 11.61
N VAL A 70 23.81 -5.05 12.08
CA VAL A 70 22.69 -5.99 12.20
C VAL A 70 21.62 -5.46 13.16
N LYS A 71 22.05 -4.84 14.27
CA LYS A 71 21.14 -4.18 15.22
C LYS A 71 20.38 -3.01 14.58
N ALA A 72 21.05 -2.20 13.76
CA ALA A 72 20.42 -1.08 13.05
C ALA A 72 19.40 -1.57 12.02
N VAL A 73 19.74 -2.59 11.22
CA VAL A 73 18.83 -3.16 10.21
C VAL A 73 17.59 -3.77 10.87
N ARG A 74 17.74 -4.56 11.94
CA ARG A 74 16.59 -5.11 12.69
C ARG A 74 15.68 -4.02 13.24
N ARG A 75 16.26 -2.95 13.79
CA ARG A 75 15.48 -1.80 14.28
C ARG A 75 14.72 -1.12 13.14
N ALA A 76 15.38 -0.88 12.01
CA ALA A 76 14.75 -0.28 10.85
C ALA A 76 13.59 -1.14 10.33
N TRP A 77 13.80 -2.45 10.25
CA TRP A 77 12.77 -3.41 9.85
C TRP A 77 11.57 -3.41 10.81
N ALA A 78 11.80 -3.46 12.13
CA ALA A 78 10.72 -3.43 13.11
C ALA A 78 9.88 -2.15 13.03
N ILE A 79 10.52 -0.99 12.84
CA ILE A 79 9.84 0.30 12.64
C ILE A 79 9.02 0.26 11.35
N TYR A 80 9.65 -0.14 10.24
CA TYR A 80 8.98 -0.21 8.94
C TYR A 80 7.77 -1.14 8.98
N TYR A 81 7.93 -2.35 9.53
CA TYR A 81 6.88 -3.36 9.60
C TYR A 81 5.65 -2.87 10.38
N ARG A 82 5.89 -2.26 11.56
CA ARG A 82 4.83 -1.64 12.36
C ARG A 82 4.12 -0.52 11.59
N ASP A 83 4.90 0.39 11.00
CA ASP A 83 4.35 1.56 10.33
C ASP A 83 3.59 1.17 9.05
N ARG A 84 4.04 0.12 8.36
CA ARG A 84 3.33 -0.49 7.23
C ARG A 84 1.98 -1.06 7.67
N GLY A 85 1.93 -1.79 8.78
CA GLY A 85 0.67 -2.30 9.34
C GLY A 85 -0.33 -1.15 9.56
N ARG A 86 0.13 -0.06 10.20
CA ARG A 86 -0.67 1.15 10.39
C ARG A 86 -1.15 1.77 9.07
N ARG A 87 -0.28 1.85 8.05
CA ARG A 87 -0.64 2.36 6.72
C ARG A 87 -1.68 1.47 6.03
N ALA A 88 -1.55 0.15 6.13
CA ALA A 88 -2.51 -0.80 5.59
C ALA A 88 -3.89 -0.69 6.27
N ASP A 89 -3.92 -0.52 7.60
CA ASP A 89 -5.18 -0.31 8.34
C ASP A 89 -5.80 1.04 8.00
N ASN A 90 -4.98 2.10 7.89
CA ASN A 90 -5.43 3.41 7.41
C ASN A 90 -6.03 3.32 6.01
N LEU A 91 -5.42 2.55 5.10
CA LEU A 91 -5.94 2.30 3.76
C LEU A 91 -7.31 1.63 3.82
N ARG A 92 -7.48 0.55 4.60
CA ARG A 92 -8.78 -0.13 4.77
C ARG A 92 -9.86 0.81 5.29
N ASN A 93 -9.55 1.56 6.35
CA ASN A 93 -10.48 2.52 6.97
C ASN A 93 -10.90 3.62 6.00
N ARG A 94 -9.94 4.12 5.21
CA ARG A 94 -10.21 5.15 4.20
C ARG A 94 -11.00 4.60 3.02
N PHE A 95 -10.72 3.38 2.59
CA PHE A 95 -11.43 2.75 1.47
C PHE A 95 -12.92 2.64 1.75
N MET A 96 -13.31 2.23 2.96
CA MET A 96 -14.73 2.17 3.35
C MET A 96 -15.42 3.53 3.35
N GLN A 97 -14.72 4.57 3.83
CA GLN A 97 -15.24 5.95 3.80
C GLN A 97 -15.39 6.47 2.36
N PHE A 98 -14.37 6.26 1.52
CA PHE A 98 -14.43 6.67 0.11
C PHE A 98 -15.49 5.94 -0.68
N TRP A 99 -15.70 4.65 -0.37
CA TRP A 99 -16.79 3.89 -0.94
C TRP A 99 -18.13 4.59 -0.66
N GLN A 100 -18.42 4.93 0.60
CA GLN A 100 -19.65 5.65 0.93
C GLN A 100 -19.73 7.05 0.28
N TRP A 101 -18.61 7.77 0.17
CA TRP A 101 -18.61 9.16 -0.30
C TRP A 101 -18.62 9.34 -1.81
N CYS A 102 -18.06 8.39 -2.55
CA CYS A 102 -17.81 8.49 -3.99
C CYS A 102 -18.64 7.49 -4.80
N VAL A 103 -18.97 6.32 -4.23
CA VAL A 103 -19.68 5.23 -4.92
C VAL A 103 -21.18 5.35 -4.69
N VAL A 104 -21.59 5.67 -3.45
CA VAL A 104 -22.99 5.64 -3.00
C VAL A 104 -23.61 7.03 -3.12
N ASN A 105 -24.86 7.08 -3.59
CA ASN A 105 -25.64 8.31 -3.69
C ASN A 105 -26.48 8.59 -2.45
N GLU A 106 -27.21 9.71 -2.44
CA GLU A 106 -27.99 10.17 -1.28
C GLU A 106 -29.08 9.19 -0.83
N VAL A 107 -29.51 8.28 -1.71
CA VAL A 107 -30.52 7.24 -1.44
C VAL A 107 -29.90 5.86 -1.20
N GLY A 108 -28.58 5.76 -1.03
CA GLY A 108 -27.89 4.50 -0.71
C GLY A 108 -27.62 3.60 -1.92
N VAL A 109 -27.83 4.08 -3.14
CA VAL A 109 -27.63 3.32 -4.38
C VAL A 109 -26.24 3.62 -4.97
N ARG A 110 -25.61 2.61 -5.57
CA ARG A 110 -24.31 2.73 -6.25
C ARG A 110 -24.46 3.54 -7.54
N GLU A 111 -23.95 4.76 -7.55
CA GLU A 111 -23.98 5.69 -8.68
C GLU A 111 -22.82 5.47 -9.66
N VAL A 112 -21.65 5.07 -9.14
CA VAL A 112 -20.45 4.79 -9.94
C VAL A 112 -20.07 3.34 -9.70
N PRO A 113 -19.98 2.49 -10.73
CA PRO A 113 -19.42 1.16 -10.56
C PRO A 113 -17.99 1.32 -10.02
N ALA A 114 -17.70 0.73 -8.87
CA ALA A 114 -16.43 0.87 -8.17
C ALA A 114 -15.25 0.37 -9.02
N GLU A 115 -15.53 -0.44 -10.03
CA GLU A 115 -14.61 -0.84 -11.09
C GLU A 115 -14.00 0.40 -11.79
N TYR A 116 -14.73 1.51 -11.92
CA TYR A 116 -14.23 2.77 -12.50
C TYR A 116 -13.41 3.63 -11.53
N MET A 117 -13.53 3.43 -10.22
CA MET A 117 -12.60 4.04 -9.25
C MET A 117 -11.21 3.38 -9.31
N PHE A 118 -11.11 2.22 -9.96
CA PHE A 118 -9.94 1.37 -10.01
C PHE A 118 -9.61 0.91 -11.44
N GLU A 119 -9.83 1.75 -12.46
CA GLU A 119 -9.37 1.48 -13.84
C GLU A 119 -7.98 0.80 -13.88
N PRO A 120 -7.71 -0.06 -14.88
CA PRO A 120 -7.30 -1.47 -14.74
C PRO A 120 -5.90 -1.72 -14.14
N THR A 121 -5.15 -0.66 -13.86
CA THR A 121 -3.84 -0.72 -13.17
C THR A 121 -3.96 -0.95 -11.66
N MET A 122 -5.18 -0.90 -11.11
CA MET A 122 -5.46 -1.07 -9.69
C MET A 122 -6.14 -2.43 -9.43
N LEU A 123 -5.32 -3.48 -9.43
CA LEU A 123 -5.56 -4.75 -8.73
C LEU A 123 -6.76 -5.58 -9.23
N ALA A 124 -6.61 -6.22 -10.39
CA ALA A 124 -7.10 -7.59 -10.56
C ALA A 124 -6.17 -8.55 -9.76
N TYR A 125 -6.09 -8.35 -8.46
CA TYR A 125 -5.56 -9.37 -7.56
C TYR A 125 -6.72 -9.82 -6.69
N THR A 126 -7.05 -11.10 -6.82
CA THR A 126 -7.91 -11.82 -5.89
C THR A 126 -7.47 -11.51 -4.46
N PHE A 127 -8.41 -11.40 -3.52
CA PHE A 127 -8.06 -11.39 -2.09
C PHE A 127 -7.36 -12.69 -1.64
N GLU A 128 -7.32 -13.68 -2.52
CA GLU A 128 -6.51 -14.89 -2.43
C GLU A 128 -5.07 -14.56 -2.82
N VAL A 129 -4.14 -14.90 -1.93
CA VAL A 129 -2.70 -14.88 -2.17
C VAL A 129 -2.42 -15.62 -3.47
N LEU A 130 -1.80 -14.98 -4.48
CA LEU A 130 -1.33 -15.72 -5.65
C LEU A 130 -0.40 -16.84 -5.16
N PRO A 131 -0.69 -18.12 -5.48
CA PRO A 131 0.01 -19.26 -4.90
C PRO A 131 1.42 -19.47 -5.46
N TRP A 132 1.96 -18.52 -6.24
CA TRP A 132 3.29 -18.66 -6.80
C TRP A 132 4.34 -18.40 -5.70
N VAL A 133 4.98 -19.49 -5.29
CA VAL A 133 6.08 -19.51 -4.34
C VAL A 133 7.30 -19.97 -5.13
N PRO A 134 8.38 -19.17 -5.19
CA PRO A 134 9.59 -19.59 -5.89
C PRO A 134 10.13 -20.87 -5.26
N THR A 135 10.47 -21.83 -6.11
CA THR A 135 10.94 -23.15 -5.70
C THR A 135 12.47 -23.25 -5.67
N THR A 136 13.16 -22.25 -6.22
CA THR A 136 14.62 -22.18 -6.28
C THR A 136 15.15 -20.85 -5.76
N ALA A 137 16.47 -20.78 -5.56
CA ALA A 137 17.16 -19.58 -5.12
C ALA A 137 17.31 -18.51 -6.23
N ASP A 138 17.11 -18.89 -7.50
CA ASP A 138 17.22 -18.01 -8.66
C ASP A 138 15.83 -17.53 -9.10
N TRP A 139 15.15 -16.85 -8.18
CA TRP A 139 13.78 -16.39 -8.35
C TRP A 139 13.61 -15.44 -9.55
N CYS A 140 14.67 -14.73 -9.96
CA CYS A 140 14.65 -13.86 -11.15
C CYS A 140 14.32 -14.66 -12.43
N LYS A 141 14.90 -15.85 -12.60
CA LYS A 141 14.62 -16.71 -13.76
C LYS A 141 13.25 -17.38 -13.70
N GLU A 142 12.78 -17.71 -12.49
CA GLU A 142 11.45 -18.30 -12.35
C GLU A 142 10.35 -17.27 -12.65
N VAL A 143 10.58 -15.99 -12.38
CA VAL A 143 9.66 -14.90 -12.77
C VAL A 143 9.63 -14.70 -14.30
N GLU A 144 10.78 -14.74 -14.97
CA GLU A 144 10.86 -14.63 -16.44
C GLU A 144 10.09 -15.71 -17.20
N ALA A 145 9.79 -16.84 -16.56
CA ALA A 145 9.04 -17.96 -17.14
C ALA A 145 7.52 -17.88 -16.92
N VAL A 146 7.04 -16.90 -16.15
CA VAL A 146 5.61 -16.72 -15.80
C VAL A 146 4.97 -15.58 -16.60
N ASP A 147 5.76 -14.66 -17.16
CA ASP A 147 5.35 -13.64 -18.14
C ASP A 147 5.27 -14.20 -19.57
#